data_AF-A0A8I0A8V4-F1
#
_entry.id   AF-A0A8I0A8V4-F1
#
_cell.length_a   1.000
_cell.length_b   1.000
_cell.length_c   1.000
_cell.angle_alpha   90.00
_cell.angle_beta   90.00
_cell.angle_gamma   90.00
#
_symmetry.space_group_name_H-M   'P 1'
#
loop_
_entity.id
_entity.type
_entity.pdbx_description
1 polymer ?
#
loop_
_entity_poly.entity_id
_entity_poly.type
_entity_poly.pdbx_seq_one_letter_code
_entity_poly.pdbx_strand_id
1 'polypeptide(L)'
;MSKFKNNKLIEKCNQLNKAIEIVGGKEFLNTKITDDIDMAEYIISSVFEGEEVKFNFAGEEYSIPALFKAKLEYEKNFLRNKSKAIDSIAYKIKKYDTSLDSEIRKYKKSSGIEEYNKIYDIVEKRYRRDINMLVLNSMDSNLVEKLSAEEEDKYYGEYLTQKKKQIIYGVFSKMGIV
;
A
#
# COMPACT_ATOMS: atom_id res chain seq x y z
N MET A 1 -0.02 -35.07 -4.30
CA MET A 1 -1.21 -34.69 -5.09
C MET A 1 -0.84 -33.47 -5.92
N SER A 2 -1.02 -33.54 -7.24
CA SER A 2 -0.80 -32.41 -8.15
C SER A 2 -1.85 -31.34 -7.83
N LYS A 3 -1.44 -30.22 -7.21
CA LYS A 3 -2.30 -29.03 -7.11
C LYS A 3 -2.61 -28.62 -8.55
N PHE A 4 -3.87 -28.69 -8.96
CA PHE A 4 -4.33 -28.08 -10.21
C PHE A 4 -4.03 -26.57 -10.14
N LYS A 5 -2.85 -26.15 -10.61
CA LYS A 5 -2.47 -24.73 -10.67
C LYS A 5 -3.14 -24.08 -11.86
N ASN A 6 -4.36 -23.63 -11.66
CA ASN A 6 -5.01 -22.74 -12.61
C ASN A 6 -4.45 -21.31 -12.41
N ASN A 7 -3.41 -20.97 -13.17
CA ASN A 7 -2.74 -19.66 -13.07
C ASN A 7 -3.70 -18.48 -13.23
N LYS A 8 -4.76 -18.62 -14.03
CA LYS A 8 -5.76 -17.57 -14.22
C LYS A 8 -6.61 -17.35 -12.96
N LEU A 9 -6.97 -18.43 -12.27
CA LEU A 9 -7.71 -18.37 -11.00
C LEU A 9 -6.83 -17.77 -9.90
N ILE A 10 -5.58 -18.22 -9.79
CA ILE A 10 -4.60 -17.69 -8.84
C ILE A 10 -4.43 -16.18 -9.04
N GLU A 11 -4.25 -15.72 -10.28
CA GLU A 11 -4.15 -14.29 -10.55
C GLU A 11 -5.41 -13.53 -10.14
N LYS A 12 -6.61 -14.09 -10.37
CA LYS A 12 -7.86 -13.44 -9.91
C LYS A 12 -7.94 -13.36 -8.38
N CYS A 13 -7.51 -14.40 -7.68
CA CYS A 13 -7.40 -14.40 -6.21
C CYS A 13 -6.39 -13.36 -5.73
N ASN A 14 -5.22 -13.26 -6.38
CA ASN A 14 -4.22 -12.23 -6.07
C ASN A 14 -4.76 -10.80 -6.30
N GLN A 15 -5.57 -10.59 -7.35
CA GLN A 15 -6.23 -9.31 -7.57
C GLN A 15 -7.29 -9.01 -6.51
N LEU A 16 -7.98 -10.04 -6.00
CA LEU A 16 -8.91 -9.91 -4.88
C LEU A 16 -8.18 -9.61 -3.57
N ASN A 17 -7.06 -10.26 -3.29
CA ASN A 17 -6.22 -9.97 -2.12
C ASN A 17 -5.81 -8.49 -2.09
N LYS A 18 -5.36 -7.96 -3.24
CA LYS A 18 -5.04 -6.52 -3.38
C LYS A 18 -6.25 -5.64 -3.08
N ALA A 19 -7.44 -6.02 -3.55
CA ALA A 19 -8.67 -5.27 -3.32
C ALA A 19 -9.08 -5.26 -1.84
N ILE A 20 -8.95 -6.42 -1.17
CA ILE A 20 -9.19 -6.57 0.26
C ILE A 20 -8.21 -5.71 1.07
N GLU A 21 -6.93 -5.72 0.71
CA GLU A 21 -5.92 -4.90 1.39
C GLU A 21 -6.24 -3.40 1.30
N ILE A 22 -6.65 -2.91 0.13
CA ILE A 22 -7.01 -1.50 -0.12
C ILE A 22 -8.11 -1.00 0.83
N VAL A 23 -9.09 -1.85 1.15
CA VAL A 23 -10.20 -1.50 2.05
C VAL A 23 -9.93 -1.85 3.52
N GLY A 24 -8.69 -2.18 3.87
CA GLY A 24 -8.28 -2.41 5.26
C GLY A 24 -8.38 -3.85 5.75
N GLY A 25 -8.61 -4.82 4.86
CA GLY A 25 -8.70 -6.24 5.21
C GLY A 25 -7.36 -6.97 5.39
N LYS A 26 -6.28 -6.27 5.75
CA LYS A 26 -4.94 -6.90 5.93
C LYS A 26 -4.98 -8.04 6.95
N GLU A 27 -5.67 -7.85 8.07
CA GLU A 27 -5.78 -8.88 9.11
C GLU A 27 -6.43 -10.16 8.58
N PHE A 28 -7.48 -10.04 7.76
CA PHE A 28 -8.10 -11.18 7.09
C PHE A 28 -7.10 -11.91 6.19
N LEU A 29 -6.34 -11.17 5.38
CA LEU A 29 -5.34 -11.78 4.49
C LEU A 29 -4.28 -12.55 5.30
N ASN A 30 -3.75 -11.93 6.36
CA ASN A 30 -2.73 -12.55 7.20
C ASN A 30 -3.21 -13.78 7.98
N THR A 31 -4.50 -13.86 8.31
CA THR A 31 -5.06 -14.94 9.13
C THR A 31 -5.66 -16.07 8.31
N LYS A 32 -6.19 -15.78 7.12
CA LYS A 32 -6.91 -16.75 6.30
C LYS A 32 -6.17 -17.17 5.03
N ILE A 33 -5.20 -16.38 4.56
CA ILE A 33 -4.56 -16.59 3.26
C ILE A 33 -3.06 -16.78 3.46
N THR A 34 -2.62 -18.04 3.43
CA THR A 34 -1.23 -18.48 3.65
C THR A 34 -0.60 -19.10 2.39
N ASP A 35 -1.41 -19.59 1.46
CA ASP A 35 -1.01 -20.17 0.18
C ASP A 35 -1.85 -19.55 -0.96
N ASP A 36 -1.36 -19.70 -2.21
CA ASP A 36 -1.96 -19.17 -3.43
C ASP A 36 -3.39 -19.68 -3.70
N ILE A 37 -3.78 -20.78 -3.05
CA ILE A 37 -5.07 -21.44 -3.25
C ILE A 37 -6.09 -21.12 -2.16
N ASP A 38 -5.68 -20.59 -1.01
CA ASP A 38 -6.53 -20.45 0.17
C ASP A 38 -7.73 -19.52 -0.10
N MET A 39 -7.53 -18.47 -0.90
CA MET A 39 -8.62 -17.58 -1.30
C MET A 39 -9.65 -18.31 -2.17
N ALA A 40 -9.19 -19.19 -3.06
CA ALA A 40 -10.11 -19.97 -3.89
C ALA A 40 -10.87 -20.99 -3.04
N GLU A 41 -10.19 -21.66 -2.10
CA GLU A 41 -10.82 -22.60 -1.16
C GLU A 41 -11.84 -21.90 -0.26
N TYR A 42 -11.52 -20.70 0.24
CA TYR A 42 -12.45 -19.87 1.02
C TYR A 42 -13.73 -19.58 0.24
N ILE A 43 -13.60 -19.05 -0.98
CA ILE A 43 -14.74 -18.70 -1.84
C ILE A 43 -15.58 -19.95 -2.15
N ILE A 44 -14.92 -21.05 -2.53
CA ILE A 44 -15.59 -22.29 -2.90
C ILE A 44 -16.36 -22.88 -1.72
N SER A 45 -15.74 -22.91 -0.54
CA SER A 45 -16.35 -23.46 0.68
C SER A 45 -17.61 -22.70 1.06
N SER A 46 -17.57 -21.36 1.10
CA SER A 46 -18.75 -20.53 1.38
C SER A 46 -19.88 -20.77 0.38
N VAL A 47 -19.57 -20.92 -0.91
CA VAL A 47 -20.59 -21.20 -1.94
C VAL A 47 -21.23 -22.57 -1.73
N PHE A 48 -20.46 -23.60 -1.38
CA PHE A 48 -21.01 -24.95 -1.12
C PHE A 48 -21.82 -25.03 0.18
N GLU A 49 -21.54 -24.17 1.15
CA GLU A 49 -22.32 -24.01 2.37
C GLU A 49 -23.63 -23.23 2.14
N GLY A 50 -23.87 -22.74 0.92
CA GLY A 50 -25.05 -21.96 0.55
C GLY A 50 -24.98 -20.50 1.00
N GLU A 51 -23.81 -20.04 1.41
CA GLU A 51 -23.58 -18.67 1.87
C GLU A 51 -23.20 -17.75 0.70
N GLU A 52 -23.61 -16.48 0.78
CA GLU A 52 -23.09 -15.46 -0.12
C GLU A 52 -21.68 -15.07 0.33
N VAL A 53 -20.71 -15.10 -0.58
CA VAL A 53 -19.32 -14.73 -0.26
C VAL A 53 -19.24 -13.22 -0.06
N LYS A 54 -19.22 -12.83 1.22
CA LYS A 54 -19.10 -11.44 1.65
C LYS A 54 -17.92 -11.25 2.57
N PHE A 55 -17.43 -10.02 2.61
CA PHE A 55 -16.31 -9.61 3.45
C PHE A 55 -16.72 -8.41 4.27
N ASN A 56 -16.46 -8.43 5.58
CA ASN A 56 -16.73 -7.30 6.45
C ASN A 56 -15.42 -6.66 6.92
N PHE A 57 -15.17 -5.43 6.50
CA PHE A 57 -13.99 -4.67 6.87
C PHE A 57 -14.38 -3.26 7.28
N ALA A 58 -13.86 -2.80 8.42
CA ALA A 58 -14.13 -1.47 8.96
C ALA A 58 -15.63 -1.12 9.10
N GLY A 59 -16.48 -2.14 9.35
CA GLY A 59 -17.93 -1.96 9.49
C GLY A 59 -18.70 -1.89 8.18
N GLU A 60 -18.02 -2.04 7.03
CA GLU A 60 -18.63 -2.12 5.71
C GLU A 60 -18.61 -3.55 5.17
N GLU A 61 -19.72 -3.95 4.57
CA GLU A 61 -19.88 -5.26 3.92
C GLU A 61 -19.61 -5.13 2.42
N TYR A 62 -18.72 -5.97 1.90
CA TYR A 62 -18.31 -5.98 0.52
C TYR A 62 -18.59 -7.33 -0.15
N SER A 63 -19.18 -7.28 -1.33
CA SER A 63 -19.14 -8.38 -2.29
C SER A 63 -17.85 -8.35 -3.10
N ILE A 64 -17.48 -9.48 -3.74
CA ILE A 64 -16.32 -9.54 -4.65
C ILE A 64 -16.38 -8.44 -5.74
N PRO A 65 -17.52 -8.20 -6.44
CA PRO A 65 -17.61 -7.10 -7.39
C PRO A 65 -17.37 -5.71 -6.77
N ALA A 66 -17.86 -5.47 -5.55
CA ALA A 66 -17.64 -4.21 -4.84
C ALA A 66 -16.16 -3.98 -4.53
N LEU A 67 -15.45 -5.02 -4.07
CA LEU A 67 -14.00 -4.98 -3.84
C LEU A 67 -13.23 -4.63 -5.12
N PHE A 68 -13.57 -5.27 -6.25
CA PHE A 68 -12.92 -4.95 -7.53
C PHE A 68 -13.18 -3.52 -7.99
N LYS A 69 -14.38 -3.00 -7.73
CA LYS A 69 -14.72 -1.60 -8.02
C LYS A 69 -13.87 -0.65 -7.15
N ALA A 70 -13.80 -0.89 -5.84
CA ALA A 70 -12.98 -0.10 -4.92
C ALA A 70 -11.50 -0.10 -5.34
N LYS A 71 -10.95 -1.26 -5.70
CA LYS A 71 -9.59 -1.39 -6.24
C LYS A 71 -9.37 -0.55 -7.48
N LEU A 72 -10.31 -0.59 -8.44
CA LEU A 72 -10.18 0.18 -9.68
C LEU A 72 -10.21 1.69 -9.42
N GLU A 73 -11.06 2.14 -8.51
CA GLU A 73 -11.15 3.54 -8.09
C GLU A 73 -9.87 4.00 -7.38
N TYR A 74 -9.36 3.17 -6.47
CA TYR A 74 -8.06 3.37 -5.82
C TYR A 74 -6.92 3.53 -6.85
N GLU A 75 -6.80 2.61 -7.81
CA GLU A 75 -5.72 2.64 -8.81
C GLU A 75 -5.80 3.89 -9.70
N LYS A 76 -7.00 4.31 -10.09
CA LYS A 76 -7.21 5.57 -10.82
C LYS A 76 -6.80 6.78 -9.99
N ASN A 77 -7.20 6.83 -8.71
CA ASN A 77 -6.83 7.92 -7.81
C ASN A 77 -5.31 7.98 -7.63
N PHE A 78 -4.68 6.86 -7.34
CA PHE A 78 -3.24 6.75 -7.14
C PHE A 78 -2.47 7.26 -8.36
N LEU A 79 -2.82 6.80 -9.57
CA LEU A 79 -2.17 7.24 -10.80
C LEU A 79 -2.33 8.75 -11.04
N ARG A 80 -3.54 9.29 -10.80
CA ARG A 80 -3.86 10.70 -11.01
C ARG A 80 -3.11 11.62 -10.03
N ASN A 81 -2.96 11.20 -8.78
CA ASN A 81 -2.46 12.06 -7.71
C ASN A 81 -0.99 11.80 -7.33
N LYS A 82 -0.39 10.68 -7.76
CA LYS A 82 0.98 10.29 -7.43
C LYS A 82 2.02 11.37 -7.72
N SER A 83 2.03 11.95 -8.94
CA SER A 83 3.03 12.98 -9.28
C SER A 83 2.90 14.21 -8.37
N LYS A 84 1.66 14.65 -8.11
CA LYS A 84 1.39 15.81 -7.27
C LYS A 84 1.86 15.59 -5.83
N ALA A 85 1.65 14.40 -5.26
CA ALA A 85 2.13 14.06 -3.93
C ALA A 85 3.67 14.04 -3.87
N ILE A 86 4.31 13.40 -4.85
CA ILE A 86 5.78 13.36 -4.98
C ILE A 86 6.35 14.78 -5.06
N ASP A 87 5.79 15.63 -5.92
CA ASP A 87 6.25 17.00 -6.10
C ASP A 87 6.05 17.83 -4.83
N SER A 88 4.93 17.62 -4.11
CA SER A 88 4.66 18.29 -2.83
C SER A 88 5.69 17.90 -1.75
N ILE A 89 5.98 16.61 -1.59
CA ILE A 89 6.98 16.13 -0.63
C ILE A 89 8.37 16.65 -1.00
N ALA A 90 8.79 16.53 -2.26
CA ALA A 90 10.08 17.03 -2.72
C ALA A 90 10.24 18.54 -2.50
N TYR A 91 9.17 19.32 -2.73
CA TYR A 91 9.16 20.74 -2.42
C TYR A 91 9.35 21.01 -0.92
N LYS A 92 8.62 20.28 -0.05
CA LYS A 92 8.76 20.43 1.40
C LYS A 92 10.17 20.11 1.88
N ILE A 93 10.81 19.06 1.32
CA ILE A 93 12.21 18.72 1.65
C ILE A 93 13.12 19.89 1.29
N LYS A 94 13.09 20.34 0.03
CA LYS A 94 13.97 21.41 -0.46
C LYS A 94 13.80 22.73 0.28
N LYS A 95 12.56 23.07 0.67
CA LYS A 95 12.25 24.38 1.24
C LYS A 95 12.33 24.42 2.77
N TYR A 96 11.99 23.32 3.45
CA TYR A 96 11.77 23.35 4.90
C TYR A 96 12.62 22.33 5.66
N ASP A 97 13.13 21.26 5.04
CA ASP A 97 13.91 20.22 5.73
C ASP A 97 15.41 20.32 5.41
N THR A 98 16.06 21.32 5.99
CA THR A 98 17.51 21.56 5.81
C THR A 98 18.36 20.38 6.27
N SER A 99 17.90 19.65 7.30
CA SER A 99 18.60 18.47 7.82
C SER A 99 18.62 17.34 6.77
N LEU A 100 17.45 17.00 6.22
CA LEU A 100 17.35 15.98 5.19
C LEU A 100 18.04 16.40 3.89
N ASP A 101 17.90 17.66 3.47
CA ASP A 101 18.61 18.17 2.29
C ASP A 101 20.14 18.05 2.46
N SER A 102 20.66 18.28 3.66
CA SER A 102 22.08 18.05 3.95
C SER A 102 22.49 16.58 3.84
N GLU A 103 21.69 15.64 4.32
CA GLU A 103 21.96 14.20 4.19
C GLU A 103 21.92 13.77 2.71
N ILE A 104 20.98 14.30 1.93
CA ILE A 104 20.90 14.07 0.48
C ILE A 104 22.16 14.59 -0.24
N ARG A 105 22.66 15.77 0.14
CA ARG A 105 23.93 16.28 -0.41
C ARG A 105 25.14 15.42 -0.01
N LYS A 106 25.14 14.81 1.17
CA LYS A 106 26.19 13.86 1.57
C LYS A 106 26.13 12.60 0.72
N TYR A 107 24.94 12.00 0.57
CA TYR A 107 24.73 10.84 -0.29
C TYR A 107 25.23 11.10 -1.71
N LYS A 108 24.88 12.25 -2.32
CA LYS A 108 25.34 12.60 -3.67
C LYS A 108 26.86 12.66 -3.83
N LYS A 109 27.62 12.78 -2.74
CA LYS A 109 29.09 12.78 -2.76
C LYS A 109 29.67 11.40 -2.49
N SER A 110 29.06 10.62 -1.61
CA SER A 110 29.58 9.31 -1.21
C SER A 110 29.02 8.15 -2.02
N SER A 111 27.81 8.27 -2.55
CA SER A 111 26.97 7.19 -3.08
C SER A 111 26.86 5.99 -2.13
N GLY A 112 26.96 6.26 -0.81
CA GLY A 112 26.98 5.24 0.22
C GLY A 112 25.60 4.69 0.53
N ILE A 113 25.54 3.37 0.76
CA ILE A 113 24.31 2.65 1.07
C ILE A 113 23.74 3.03 2.45
N GLU A 114 24.59 3.39 3.40
CA GLU A 114 24.17 3.81 4.74
C GLU A 114 23.43 5.15 4.68
N GLU A 115 23.95 6.12 3.92
CA GLU A 115 23.30 7.40 3.70
C GLU A 115 21.99 7.23 2.94
N TYR A 116 21.96 6.34 1.93
CA TYR A 116 20.72 6.00 1.22
C TYR A 116 19.64 5.49 2.18
N ASN A 117 19.97 4.48 2.99
CA ASN A 117 19.03 3.88 3.94
C ASN A 117 18.57 4.89 4.99
N LYS A 118 19.48 5.73 5.48
CA LYS A 118 19.14 6.81 6.42
C LYS A 118 18.17 7.82 5.81
N ILE A 119 18.39 8.24 4.55
CA ILE A 119 17.47 9.15 3.85
C ILE A 119 16.11 8.48 3.67
N TYR A 120 16.08 7.19 3.35
CA TYR A 120 14.85 6.41 3.19
C TYR A 120 14.02 6.43 4.48
N ASP A 121 14.62 6.05 5.60
CA ASP A 121 13.97 6.04 6.91
C ASP A 121 13.44 7.43 7.31
N ILE A 122 14.22 8.48 7.04
CA ILE A 122 13.80 9.84 7.35
C ILE A 122 12.58 10.24 6.51
N VAL A 123 12.60 9.97 5.19
CA VAL A 123 11.48 10.32 4.32
C VAL A 123 10.23 9.53 4.70
N GLU A 124 10.39 8.22 4.93
CA GLU A 124 9.31 7.33 5.34
C GLU A 124 8.64 7.79 6.64
N LYS A 125 9.42 8.22 7.63
CA LYS A 125 8.91 8.64 8.95
C LYS A 125 8.38 10.07 8.96
N ARG A 126 9.11 11.05 8.38
CA ARG A 126 8.74 12.47 8.43
C ARG A 126 7.58 12.83 7.50
N TYR A 127 7.53 12.22 6.32
CA TYR A 127 6.47 12.47 5.32
C TYR A 127 5.38 11.40 5.33
N ARG A 128 5.35 10.57 6.37
CA ARG A 128 4.39 9.49 6.59
C ARG A 128 2.95 9.90 6.31
N ARG A 129 2.48 11.00 6.91
CA ARG A 129 1.11 11.51 6.71
C ARG A 129 0.83 11.85 5.25
N ASP A 130 1.73 12.56 4.57
CA ASP A 130 1.56 12.91 3.14
C ASP A 130 1.47 11.66 2.26
N ILE A 131 2.27 10.64 2.58
CA ILE A 131 2.26 9.35 1.88
C ILE A 131 0.95 8.61 2.15
N ASN A 132 0.51 8.53 3.41
CA ASN A 132 -0.66 7.77 3.80
C ASN A 132 -1.95 8.37 3.26
N MET A 133 -2.06 9.69 3.20
CA MET A 133 -3.23 10.36 2.59
C MET A 133 -3.42 9.97 1.12
N LEU A 134 -2.35 9.59 0.42
CA LEU A 134 -2.46 9.08 -0.95
C LEU A 134 -2.64 7.55 -0.99
N VAL A 135 -1.88 6.80 -0.20
CA VAL A 135 -1.80 5.33 -0.28
C VAL A 135 -2.95 4.64 0.46
N LEU A 136 -3.47 5.24 1.53
CA LEU A 136 -4.62 4.74 2.29
C LEU A 136 -5.90 5.52 1.95
N ASN A 137 -6.00 6.08 0.74
CA ASN A 137 -7.10 6.98 0.36
C ASN A 137 -8.49 6.35 0.35
N SER A 138 -8.57 5.02 0.41
CA SER A 138 -9.83 4.27 0.46
C SER A 138 -10.34 4.09 1.88
N MET A 139 -9.58 4.55 2.89
CA MET A 139 -9.96 4.57 4.30
C MET A 139 -10.47 5.96 4.69
N ASP A 140 -11.16 6.06 5.83
CA ASP A 140 -11.60 7.36 6.36
C ASP A 140 -10.39 8.29 6.57
N SER A 141 -10.41 9.44 5.88
CA SER A 141 -9.33 10.42 5.96
C SER A 141 -9.05 10.92 7.38
N ASN A 142 -10.07 11.06 8.23
CA ASN A 142 -9.89 11.50 9.62
C ASN A 142 -9.16 10.44 10.46
N LEU A 143 -9.37 9.17 10.14
CA LEU A 143 -8.63 8.07 10.73
C LEU A 143 -7.18 8.11 10.24
N VAL A 144 -6.97 8.18 8.92
CA VAL A 144 -5.63 8.20 8.31
C VAL A 144 -4.77 9.36 8.83
N GLU A 145 -5.35 10.54 9.03
CA GLU A 145 -4.64 11.70 9.56
C GLU A 145 -4.14 11.54 11.00
N LYS A 146 -4.78 10.67 11.78
CA LYS A 146 -4.50 10.47 13.21
C LYS A 146 -3.69 9.21 13.50
N LEU A 147 -3.45 8.36 12.49
CA LEU A 147 -2.73 7.11 12.67
C LEU A 147 -1.33 7.33 13.28
N SER A 148 -1.04 6.57 14.33
CA SER A 148 0.32 6.41 14.85
C SER A 148 1.18 5.56 13.89
N ALA A 149 2.50 5.55 14.08
CA ALA A 149 3.37 4.69 13.28
C ALA A 149 3.02 3.20 13.46
N GLU A 150 2.69 2.81 14.69
CA GLU A 150 2.35 1.44 15.06
C GLU A 150 1.00 1.00 14.51
N GLU A 151 0.05 1.93 14.36
CA GLU A 151 -1.28 1.65 13.82
C GLU A 151 -1.27 1.47 12.29
N GLU A 152 -0.38 2.17 11.59
CA GLU A 152 -0.25 2.08 10.13
C GLU A 152 0.11 0.68 9.66
N ASP A 153 0.97 -0.02 10.41
CA ASP A 153 1.37 -1.38 10.10
C ASP A 153 0.16 -2.33 10.05
N LYS A 154 -0.98 -2.00 10.65
CA LYS A 154 -2.21 -2.79 10.54
C LYS A 154 -2.85 -2.71 9.16
N TYR A 155 -2.51 -1.70 8.37
CA TYR A 155 -3.11 -1.43 7.06
C TYR A 155 -2.18 -1.78 5.90
N TYR A 156 -0.87 -1.66 6.09
CA TYR A 156 0.12 -1.90 5.04
C TYR A 156 0.41 -3.40 4.85
N GLY A 157 -0.27 -4.05 3.91
CA GLY A 157 0.13 -5.36 3.38
C GLY A 157 1.17 -5.21 2.27
N GLU A 158 1.37 -6.27 1.48
CA GLU A 158 2.38 -6.26 0.41
C GLU A 158 2.08 -5.19 -0.65
N TYR A 159 0.83 -5.09 -1.10
CA TYR A 159 0.47 -4.23 -2.22
C TYR A 159 0.60 -2.75 -1.87
N LEU A 160 0.05 -2.32 -0.74
CA LEU A 160 0.12 -0.93 -0.27
C LEU A 160 1.56 -0.57 0.12
N THR A 161 2.35 -1.51 0.65
CA THR A 161 3.79 -1.29 0.90
C THR A 161 4.53 -1.02 -0.41
N GLN A 162 4.22 -1.75 -1.48
CA GLN A 162 4.78 -1.45 -2.81
C GLN A 162 4.36 -0.05 -3.30
N LYS A 163 3.09 0.37 -3.07
CA LYS A 163 2.64 1.73 -3.43
C LYS A 163 3.36 2.82 -2.65
N LYS A 164 3.55 2.62 -1.34
CA LYS A 164 4.37 3.48 -0.48
C LYS A 164 5.80 3.63 -1.02
N LYS A 165 6.46 2.51 -1.33
CA LYS A 165 7.81 2.50 -1.95
C LYS A 165 7.85 3.30 -3.25
N GLN A 166 6.85 3.16 -4.11
CA GLN A 166 6.78 3.93 -5.35
C GLN A 166 6.70 5.45 -5.14
N ILE A 167 6.09 5.92 -4.04
CA ILE A 167 6.09 7.34 -3.70
C ILE A 167 7.47 7.78 -3.24
N ILE A 168 8.09 7.04 -2.32
CA ILE A 168 9.42 7.36 -1.77
C ILE A 168 10.46 7.38 -2.90
N TYR A 169 10.49 6.38 -3.77
CA TYR A 169 11.40 6.35 -4.92
C TYR A 169 11.13 7.46 -5.94
N GLY A 170 9.86 7.85 -6.10
CA GLY A 170 9.51 9.02 -6.90
C GLY A 170 10.08 10.31 -6.32
N VAL A 171 10.01 10.49 -4.99
CA VAL A 171 10.65 11.61 -4.30
C VAL A 171 12.16 11.57 -4.48
N PHE A 172 12.79 10.41 -4.33
CA PHE A 172 14.23 10.23 -4.50
C PHE A 172 14.70 10.66 -5.89
N SER A 173 13.97 10.25 -6.93
CA SER A 173 14.23 10.69 -8.30
C SER A 173 14.17 12.22 -8.44
N LYS A 174 13.15 12.88 -7.85
CA LYS A 174 13.03 14.37 -7.83
C LYS A 174 14.12 15.07 -7.02
N MET A 175 14.73 14.35 -6.08
CA MET A 175 15.84 14.81 -5.26
C MET A 175 17.20 14.48 -5.90
N GLY A 176 17.25 13.74 -7.01
CA GLY A 176 18.50 13.33 -7.68
C GLY A 176 19.26 12.27 -6.91
N ILE A 177 18.55 11.37 -6.24
CA ILE A 177 19.08 10.16 -5.60
C ILE A 177 18.84 9.03 -6.61
N VAL A 178 19.93 8.50 -7.17
CA VAL A 178 19.94 7.43 -8.19
C VAL A 178 20.79 6.28 -7.66
#